data_AF-W1Y0C3-F1
#
_entry.id   AF-W1Y0C3-F1
#
_cell.length_a   1.000
_cell.length_b   1.000
_cell.length_c   1.000
_cell.angle_alpha   90.00
_cell.angle_beta   90.00
_cell.angle_gamma   90.00
#
_symmetry.space_group_name_H-M   'P 1'
#
loop_
_entity.id
_entity.type
_entity.pdbx_description
1 polymer ?
#
loop_
_entity_poly.entity_id
_entity_poly.type
_entity_poly.pdbx_seq_one_letter_code
_entity_poly.pdbx_strand_id
1 'polypeptide(L)'
;ERFSVPSIANGSVDVECVSMVKALLAMNEAACESARREELWSLYETIELPLIHTLVVMEKNGIYIDTEKLAETTARFKEELAQVQEEIYELAGETFNINSPKQLGVILFEKMKLPIIKKTKTGYST
;
A
#
# COMPACT_ATOMS: atom_id res chain seq x y z
N GLU A 1 6.92 4.26 -4.94
CA GLU A 1 6.05 5.47 -4.94
C GLU A 1 5.16 5.62 -3.70
N ARG A 2 4.64 4.55 -3.06
CA ARG A 2 3.75 4.65 -1.88
C ARG A 2 4.38 5.17 -0.57
N PHE A 3 5.70 5.38 -0.53
CA PHE A 3 6.43 5.96 0.60
C PHE A 3 7.31 7.15 0.17
N SER A 4 6.86 7.94 -0.82
CA SER A 4 7.51 9.22 -1.03
C SER A 4 7.21 10.10 0.18
N VAL A 5 8.25 10.53 0.88
CA VAL A 5 8.17 11.70 1.76
C VAL A 5 7.54 12.82 0.92
N PRO A 6 6.55 13.57 1.44
CA PRO A 6 6.00 14.70 0.71
C PRO A 6 7.15 15.60 0.26
N SER A 7 7.27 15.85 -1.05
CA SER A 7 8.20 16.85 -1.55
C SER A 7 7.72 18.20 -1.06
N ILE A 8 8.35 18.71 0.00
CA ILE A 8 8.09 20.05 0.52
C ILE A 8 8.56 21.05 -0.54
N ALA A 9 7.66 21.93 -0.96
CA ALA A 9 7.95 22.94 -1.97
C ALA A 9 9.05 23.88 -1.45
N ASN A 10 9.86 24.41 -2.36
CA ASN A 10 10.97 25.32 -2.08
C ASN A 10 10.51 26.73 -1.62
N GLY A 11 9.66 26.84 -0.60
CA GLY A 11 9.71 27.98 0.32
C GLY A 11 10.97 27.85 1.19
N SER A 12 11.48 28.93 1.78
CA SER A 12 12.47 28.77 2.84
C SER A 12 11.83 27.89 3.91
N VAL A 13 12.35 26.67 4.10
CA VAL A 13 11.80 25.61 4.98
C VAL A 13 11.33 26.19 6.33
N ASP A 14 12.04 27.20 6.82
CA ASP A 14 11.74 27.95 8.03
C ASP A 14 10.35 28.60 8.05
N VAL A 15 9.89 29.21 6.95
CA VAL A 15 8.58 29.90 6.87
C VAL A 15 7.42 28.90 6.87
N GLU A 16 7.60 27.74 6.22
CA GLU A 16 6.59 26.66 6.20
C GLU A 16 6.54 25.92 7.54
N CYS A 17 7.67 25.65 8.17
CA CYS A 17 7.71 25.10 9.52
C CYS A 17 7.04 26.04 10.53
N VAL A 18 7.29 27.34 10.44
CA VAL A 18 6.68 28.35 11.31
C VAL A 18 5.16 28.42 11.09
N SER A 19 4.68 28.36 9.85
CA SER A 19 3.24 28.37 9.57
C SER A 19 2.55 27.11 10.10
N MET A 20 3.18 25.94 9.96
CA MET A 20 2.66 24.67 10.47
C MET A 20 2.60 24.65 12.00
N VAL A 21 3.67 25.08 12.69
CA VAL A 21 3.70 25.15 14.16
C VAL A 21 2.64 26.13 14.68
N LYS A 22 2.45 27.29 14.02
CA LYS A 22 1.39 28.24 14.38
C LYS A 22 -0.01 27.63 14.23
N ALA A 23 -0.26 26.89 13.14
CA ALA A 23 -1.53 26.22 12.93
C ALA A 23 -1.79 25.15 14.00
N LEU A 24 -0.78 24.32 14.31
CA LEU A 24 -0.88 23.31 15.36
C LEU A 24 -1.17 23.93 16.73
N LEU A 25 -0.46 25.01 17.09
CA LEU A 25 -0.67 25.70 18.36
C LEU A 25 -2.08 26.31 18.46
N ALA A 26 -2.57 26.93 17.37
CA ALA A 26 -3.91 27.51 17.32
C ALA A 26 -5.03 26.46 17.43
N MET A 27 -4.81 25.25 16.92
CA MET A 27 -5.79 24.16 16.94
C MET A 27 -5.70 23.29 18.21
N ASN A 28 -4.60 23.37 18.96
CA ASN A 28 -4.30 22.47 20.07
C ASN A 28 -5.42 22.44 21.12
N GLU A 29 -5.86 23.61 21.58
CA GLU A 29 -6.86 23.72 22.64
C GLU A 29 -8.19 23.09 22.23
N ALA A 30 -8.72 23.46 21.06
CA ALA A 30 -9.98 22.92 20.53
C ALA A 30 -9.90 21.40 20.29
N ALA A 31 -8.75 20.90 19.82
CA ALA A 31 -8.54 19.46 19.62
C ALA A 31 -8.51 18.70 20.95
N CYS A 32 -7.81 19.23 21.97
CA CYS A 32 -7.79 18.64 23.31
C CYS A 32 -9.18 18.63 23.94
N GLU A 33 -9.96 19.70 23.78
CA GLU A 33 -11.33 19.77 24.28
C GLU A 33 -12.26 18.75 23.61
N SER A 34 -12.19 18.59 22.29
CA SER A 34 -12.98 17.56 21.59
C SER A 34 -12.60 16.16 22.07
N ALA A 35 -11.29 15.89 22.20
CA ALA A 35 -10.80 14.60 22.69
C ALA A 35 -11.25 14.30 24.13
N ARG A 36 -11.36 15.31 25.00
CA ARG A 36 -11.93 15.13 26.36
C ARG A 36 -13.43 14.91 26.32
N ARG A 37 -14.16 15.65 25.50
CA ARG A 37 -15.62 15.51 25.34
C ARG A 37 -16.00 14.13 24.80
N GLU A 38 -15.16 13.55 23.93
CA GLU A 38 -15.35 12.23 23.34
C GLU A 38 -14.70 11.10 24.19
N GLU A 39 -14.22 11.41 25.39
CA GLU A 39 -13.58 10.46 26.32
C GLU A 39 -12.30 9.77 25.76
N LEU A 40 -11.72 10.31 24.68
CA LEU A 40 -10.50 9.81 24.03
C LEU A 40 -9.21 10.31 24.69
N TRP A 41 -9.30 11.33 25.55
CA TRP A 41 -8.12 11.95 26.17
C TRP A 41 -7.25 10.95 26.95
N SER A 42 -7.89 10.05 27.72
CA SER A 42 -7.19 9.02 28.49
C SER A 42 -6.46 8.03 27.59
N LEU A 43 -7.09 7.59 26.49
CA LEU A 43 -6.48 6.71 25.49
C LEU A 43 -5.26 7.38 24.84
N TYR A 44 -5.40 8.66 24.45
CA TYR A 44 -4.32 9.44 23.86
C TYR A 44 -3.10 9.54 24.79
N GLU A 45 -3.30 9.92 26.06
CA GLU A 45 -2.20 10.14 27.00
C GLU A 45 -1.55 8.83 27.48
N THR A 46 -2.35 7.80 27.73
CA THR A 46 -1.85 6.58 28.40
C THR A 46 -1.40 5.49 27.43
N ILE A 47 -1.88 5.51 26.18
CA ILE A 47 -1.57 4.48 25.19
C ILE A 47 -0.88 5.10 23.97
N GLU A 48 -1.52 6.05 23.29
CA GLU A 48 -1.02 6.56 22.00
C GLU A 48 0.31 7.31 22.15
N LEU A 49 0.42 8.23 23.13
CA LEU A 49 1.66 8.99 23.37
C LEU A 49 2.85 8.08 23.73
N PRO A 50 2.74 7.12 24.68
CA PRO A 50 3.80 6.14 24.93
C PRO A 50 4.12 5.24 23.74
N LEU A 51 3.11 4.88 22.94
CA LEU A 51 3.28 4.03 21.76
C LEU A 51 4.19 4.69 20.72
N ILE A 52 4.07 6.02 20.51
CA ILE A 52 4.94 6.76 19.58
C ILE A 52 6.42 6.53 19.89
N HIS A 53 6.81 6.56 21.17
CA HIS A 53 8.19 6.31 21.56
C HIS A 53 8.64 4.90 21.17
N THR A 54 7.78 3.90 21.40
CA THR A 54 8.05 2.51 21.04
C THR A 54 8.20 2.36 19.52
N LEU A 55 7.32 2.96 18.73
CA LEU A 55 7.37 2.94 17.27
C LEU A 55 8.66 3.56 16.74
N VAL A 56 9.07 4.72 17.27
CA VAL A 56 10.32 5.38 16.87
C VAL A 56 11.54 4.49 17.15
N VAL A 57 11.55 3.78 18.28
CA VAL A 57 12.63 2.83 18.60
C VAL A 57 12.62 1.65 17.64
N MET A 58 11.45 1.06 17.37
CA MET A 58 11.30 -0.04 16.41
C MET A 58 11.73 0.36 14.99
N GLU A 59 11.31 1.53 14.53
CA GLU A 59 11.67 2.06 13.21
C GLU A 59 13.18 2.32 13.08
N LYS A 60 13.80 2.90 14.10
CA LYS A 60 15.26 3.13 14.12
C LYS A 60 16.06 1.84 14.16
N ASN A 61 15.57 0.83 14.88
CA ASN A 61 16.21 -0.47 14.94
C ASN A 61 16.09 -1.23 13.61
N GLY A 62 14.97 -1.03 12.89
CA GLY A 62 14.69 -1.70 11.64
C GLY A 62 14.47 -3.20 11.80
N ILE A 63 14.50 -3.90 10.66
CA ILE A 63 14.32 -5.35 10.60
C ILE A 63 15.49 -5.93 9.81
N TYR A 64 16.10 -7.00 10.33
CA TYR A 64 17.14 -7.72 9.63
C TYR A 64 16.55 -8.49 8.44
N ILE A 65 17.18 -8.33 7.27
CA ILE A 65 16.79 -9.02 6.03
C ILE A 65 18.01 -9.77 5.51
N ASP A 66 17.85 -11.09 5.33
CA ASP A 66 18.80 -11.91 4.59
C ASP A 66 18.62 -11.68 3.08
N THR A 67 19.52 -10.90 2.49
CA THR A 67 19.47 -10.53 1.08
C THR A 67 19.78 -11.69 0.15
N GLU A 68 20.60 -12.65 0.57
CA GLU A 68 20.94 -13.83 -0.22
C GLU A 68 19.72 -14.74 -0.35
N LYS A 69 19.04 -15.01 0.78
CA LYS A 69 17.83 -15.81 0.76
C LYS A 69 16.69 -15.16 -0.01
N LEU A 70 16.59 -13.83 0.06
CA LEU A 70 15.61 -13.06 -0.71
C LEU A 70 15.91 -13.13 -2.22
N ALA A 71 17.18 -13.07 -2.62
CA ALA A 71 17.59 -13.21 -4.01
C ALA A 71 17.33 -14.62 -4.55
N GLU A 72 17.63 -15.66 -3.77
CA GLU A 72 17.31 -17.06 -4.10
C GLU A 72 15.80 -17.24 -4.33
N THR A 73 14.97 -16.72 -3.41
CA THR A 73 13.51 -16.79 -3.51
C THR A 73 13.00 -16.04 -4.74
N THR A 74 13.57 -14.88 -5.03
CA THR A 74 13.24 -14.07 -6.22
C THR A 74 13.55 -14.82 -7.51
N ALA A 75 14.73 -15.46 -7.58
CA ALA A 75 15.13 -16.26 -8.74
C ALA A 75 14.18 -17.45 -8.95
N ARG A 76 13.83 -18.17 -7.88
CA ARG A 76 12.88 -19.29 -7.94
C ARG A 76 11.51 -18.85 -8.43
N PHE A 77 10.93 -17.78 -7.86
CA PHE A 77 9.62 -17.29 -8.32
C PHE A 77 9.64 -16.77 -9.75
N LYS A 78 10.77 -16.23 -10.23
CA LYS A 78 10.89 -15.83 -11.63
C LYS A 78 10.83 -17.03 -12.58
N GLU A 79 11.48 -18.14 -12.21
CA GLU A 79 11.43 -19.38 -12.98
C GLU A 79 10.02 -20.00 -12.97
N GLU A 80 9.41 -20.12 -11.79
CA GLU A 80 8.05 -20.66 -11.64
C GLU A 80 7.03 -19.81 -12.42
N LEU A 81 7.12 -18.48 -12.35
CA LEU A 81 6.24 -17.59 -13.11
C LEU A 81 6.41 -17.75 -14.62
N ALA A 82 7.63 -17.96 -15.11
CA ALA A 82 7.87 -18.17 -16.53
C ALA A 82 7.24 -19.48 -17.02
N GLN A 83 7.37 -20.55 -16.23
CA GLN A 83 6.76 -21.85 -16.54
C GLN A 83 5.22 -21.76 -16.57
N VAL A 84 4.62 -21.17 -15.52
CA VAL A 84 3.16 -20.99 -15.44
C VAL A 84 2.64 -20.08 -16.55
N GLN A 85 3.39 -19.03 -16.89
CA GLN A 85 3.00 -18.12 -17.98
C GLN A 85 2.97 -18.84 -19.34
N GLU A 86 3.94 -19.70 -19.61
CA GLU A 86 3.96 -20.49 -20.85
C GLU A 86 2.78 -21.47 -20.89
N GLU A 87 2.52 -22.19 -19.78
CA GLU A 87 1.36 -23.09 -19.66
C GLU A 87 0.04 -22.35 -19.91
N ILE A 88 -0.11 -21.12 -19.39
CA ILE A 88 -1.29 -20.28 -19.66
C ILE A 88 -1.42 -19.98 -21.15
N TYR A 89 -0.34 -19.63 -21.84
CA TYR A 89 -0.39 -19.32 -23.27
C TYR A 89 -0.67 -20.55 -24.12
N GLU A 90 -0.14 -21.72 -23.76
CA GLU A 90 -0.44 -23.00 -24.40
C GLU A 90 -1.92 -23.36 -24.26
N LEU A 91 -2.47 -23.25 -23.05
CA LEU A 91 -3.89 -23.53 -22.77
C LEU A 91 -4.83 -22.53 -23.44
N ALA A 92 -4.44 -21.24 -23.50
CA ALA A 92 -5.22 -20.19 -24.17
C ALA A 92 -5.08 -20.22 -25.70
N GLY A 93 -4.02 -20.85 -26.23
CA GLY A 93 -3.69 -20.91 -27.65
C GLY A 93 -3.28 -19.55 -28.25
N GLU A 94 -2.96 -18.55 -27.43
CA GLU A 94 -2.39 -17.27 -27.84
C GLU A 94 -1.70 -16.56 -26.68
N THR A 95 -0.79 -15.64 -27.00
CA THR A 95 -0.13 -14.79 -26.02
C THR A 95 -0.96 -13.53 -25.76
N PHE A 96 -1.13 -13.16 -24.50
CA PHE A 96 -1.83 -11.94 -24.09
C PHE A 96 -1.24 -11.40 -22.77
N ASN A 97 -1.60 -10.18 -22.40
CA ASN A 97 -1.19 -9.63 -21.11
C ASN A 97 -2.07 -10.20 -19.98
N ILE A 98 -1.55 -11.20 -19.27
CA ILE A 98 -2.22 -11.87 -18.14
C ILE A 98 -2.60 -10.88 -17.03
N ASN A 99 -1.79 -9.84 -16.82
CA ASN A 99 -2.05 -8.81 -15.79
C ASN A 99 -3.11 -7.78 -16.21
N SER A 100 -3.67 -7.89 -17.42
CA SER A 100 -4.76 -7.03 -17.89
C SER A 100 -6.11 -7.74 -17.70
N PRO A 101 -6.94 -7.33 -16.72
CA PRO A 101 -8.24 -7.97 -16.47
C PRO A 101 -9.15 -7.98 -17.70
N LYS A 102 -9.01 -6.97 -18.56
CA LYS A 102 -9.77 -6.90 -19.82
C LYS A 102 -9.35 -8.00 -20.80
N GLN A 103 -8.05 -8.22 -20.99
CA GLN A 103 -7.56 -9.24 -21.93
C GLN A 103 -7.82 -10.64 -21.37
N LEU A 104 -7.54 -10.86 -20.08
CA LEU A 104 -7.83 -12.14 -19.41
C LEU A 104 -9.33 -12.48 -19.46
N GLY A 105 -10.21 -11.49 -19.26
CA GLY A 105 -11.66 -11.69 -19.34
C GLY A 105 -12.13 -12.14 -20.73
N VAL A 106 -11.56 -11.58 -21.81
CA VAL A 106 -11.86 -12.01 -23.19
C VAL A 106 -11.45 -13.47 -23.39
N ILE A 107 -10.26 -13.86 -22.94
CA ILE A 107 -9.76 -15.24 -23.06
C ILE A 107 -10.69 -16.21 -22.32
N LEU A 108 -10.98 -15.95 -21.04
CA LEU A 108 -11.76 -16.88 -20.20
C LEU A 108 -13.22 -16.99 -20.64
N PHE A 109 -13.89 -15.87 -20.90
CA PHE A 109 -15.35 -15.85 -21.05
C PHE A 109 -15.82 -15.78 -22.51
N GLU A 110 -15.03 -15.22 -23.42
CA GLU A 110 -15.39 -15.14 -24.84
C GLU A 110 -14.77 -16.29 -25.64
N LYS A 111 -13.45 -16.52 -25.49
CA LYS A 111 -12.73 -17.56 -26.25
C LYS A 111 -12.94 -18.96 -25.67
N MET A 112 -12.65 -19.14 -24.37
CA MET A 112 -12.81 -20.42 -23.68
C MET A 112 -14.26 -20.69 -23.25
N LYS A 113 -15.15 -19.69 -23.38
CA LYS A 113 -16.60 -19.78 -23.11
C LYS A 113 -16.93 -20.31 -21.70
N LEU A 114 -16.11 -19.96 -20.72
CA LEU A 114 -16.38 -20.30 -19.32
C LEU A 114 -17.61 -19.53 -18.79
N PRO A 115 -18.34 -20.08 -17.81
CA PRO A 115 -19.51 -19.41 -17.26
C PRO A 115 -19.13 -18.14 -16.51
N ILE A 116 -19.86 -17.05 -16.79
CA ILE A 116 -19.68 -15.78 -16.09
C ILE A 116 -20.42 -15.82 -14.75
N ILE A 117 -19.67 -15.92 -13.65
CA ILE A 117 -20.26 -15.98 -12.30
C ILE A 117 -20.60 -14.57 -11.79
N LYS A 118 -19.78 -13.55 -12.09
CA LYS A 118 -19.92 -12.19 -11.56
C LYS A 118 -19.36 -11.14 -12.51
N LYS A 119 -20.01 -9.98 -12.57
CA LYS A 119 -19.55 -8.79 -13.30
C LYS A 119 -19.27 -7.64 -12.35
N THR A 120 -18.25 -6.83 -12.65
CA THR A 120 -17.95 -5.56 -11.99
C THR A 120 -18.48 -4.39 -12.82
N LYS A 121 -18.37 -3.15 -12.31
CA LYS A 121 -18.82 -1.96 -13.05
C LYS A 121 -18.08 -1.76 -14.39
N THR A 122 -16.85 -2.29 -14.50
CA THR A 122 -15.96 -2.04 -15.64
C THR A 122 -15.68 -3.29 -16.48
N GLY A 123 -16.22 -4.46 -16.13
CA GLY A 123 -16.03 -5.68 -16.93
C GLY A 123 -16.35 -6.98 -16.20
N TYR A 124 -15.75 -8.08 -16.67
CA TYR A 124 -15.83 -9.38 -16.02
C TYR A 124 -15.04 -9.38 -14.70
N SER A 125 -15.46 -10.19 -13.73
CA SER A 125 -14.65 -10.48 -12.54
C SER A 125 -13.67 -11.60 -12.90
N THR A 126 -12.36 -11.30 -12.85
CA THR A 126 -11.26 -12.24 -13.13
C THR A 126 -10.29 -12.24 -11.97
#